data_AF-A0A3A8K284-F1
#
_entry.id   AF-A0A3A8K284-F1
#
_cell.length_a   1.000
_cell.length_b   1.000
_cell.length_c   1.000
_cell.angle_alpha   90.00
_cell.angle_beta   90.00
_cell.angle_gamma   90.00
#
_symmetry.space_group_name_H-M   'P 1'
#
loop_
_entity.id
_entity.type
_entity.pdbx_description
1 polymer ?
#
loop_
_entity_poly.entity_id
_entity_poly.type
_entity_poly.pdbx_seq_one_letter_code
_entity_poly.pdbx_strand_id
1 'polypeptide(L)'
;MTLRRKGTRRIVVREMSFRWTVAPNDEPGLAIVVEHEGARGRPMVTWVEHGTIIAPGLVKEVIHHALDAGWQPDQPGVEWVFRRK
;
A
#
# COMPACT_ATOMS: atom_id res chain seq x y z
N MET A 1 16.00 -4.30 -13.55
CA MET A 1 15.59 -5.53 -12.84
C MET A 1 15.65 -5.25 -11.35
N THR A 2 14.52 -5.06 -10.66
CA THR A 2 14.50 -4.90 -9.20
C THR A 2 14.12 -6.22 -8.55
N LEU A 3 14.98 -6.66 -7.64
CA LEU A 3 14.88 -7.89 -6.86
C LEU A 3 13.45 -8.08 -6.31
N ARG A 4 12.90 -9.28 -6.48
CA ARG A 4 11.61 -9.69 -5.91
C ARG A 4 11.75 -9.66 -4.38
N ARG A 5 11.32 -8.57 -3.73
CA ARG A 5 11.32 -8.49 -2.25
C ARG A 5 10.43 -9.61 -1.71
N LYS A 6 10.95 -10.39 -0.76
CA LYS A 6 10.23 -11.50 -0.13
C LYS A 6 8.96 -10.94 0.53
N GLY A 7 7.80 -11.56 0.30
CA GLY A 7 6.53 -11.11 0.88
C GLY A 7 5.73 -10.09 0.06
N THR A 8 6.22 -9.65 -1.11
CA THR A 8 5.48 -8.73 -1.99
C THR A 8 4.40 -9.46 -2.79
N ARG A 9 3.15 -9.01 -2.63
CA ARG A 9 1.95 -9.52 -3.32
C ARG A 9 1.50 -8.51 -4.39
N ARG A 10 0.82 -8.98 -5.44
CA ARG A 10 0.29 -8.11 -6.51
C ARG A 10 -1.22 -7.97 -6.37
N ILE A 11 -1.74 -6.81 -6.77
CA ILE A 11 -3.19 -6.56 -6.84
C ILE A 11 -3.47 -5.54 -7.94
N VAL A 12 -4.61 -5.66 -8.63
CA VAL A 12 -5.06 -4.69 -9.63
C VAL A 12 -6.24 -3.91 -9.06
N VAL A 13 -6.16 -2.58 -9.10
CA VAL A 13 -7.21 -1.67 -8.59
C VAL A 13 -7.37 -0.52 -9.59
N ARG A 14 -8.60 -0.26 -10.05
CA ARG A 14 -8.89 0.74 -11.11
C ARG A 14 -7.94 0.61 -12.31
N GLU A 15 -7.76 -0.62 -12.81
CA GLU A 15 -6.89 -0.97 -13.96
C GLU A 15 -5.38 -0.73 -13.75
N MET A 16 -4.98 -0.16 -12.61
CA MET A 16 -3.58 0.02 -12.21
C MET A 16 -3.07 -1.20 -11.45
N SER A 17 -1.83 -1.59 -11.73
CA SER A 17 -1.18 -2.71 -11.05
C SER A 17 -0.36 -2.21 -9.88
N PHE A 18 -0.58 -2.80 -8.71
CA PHE A 18 0.12 -2.46 -7.48
C PHE A 18 0.84 -3.66 -6.90
N ARG A 19 1.89 -3.37 -6.16
CA ARG A 19 2.61 -4.30 -5.29
C ARG A 19 2.39 -3.88 -3.85
N TRP A 20 2.16 -4.84 -2.97
CA TRP A 20 1.97 -4.56 -1.56
C TRP A 20 2.68 -5.53 -0.66
N THR A 21 3.07 -5.05 0.52
CA THR A 21 3.73 -5.82 1.57
C THR A 21 3.13 -5.45 2.93
N VAL A 22 3.21 -6.39 3.86
CA VAL A 22 2.96 -6.12 5.28
C VAL A 22 4.32 -5.95 5.93
N ALA A 23 4.60 -4.75 6.42
CA ALA A 23 5.79 -4.47 7.20
C ALA A 23 5.42 -4.55 8.69
N PRO A 24 6.07 -5.43 9.48
CA PRO A 24 5.76 -5.62 10.89
C PRO A 24 6.35 -4.52 11.79
N ASN A 25 6.54 -3.29 11.30
CA ASN A 25 7.22 -2.25 12.09
C ASN A 25 6.36 -1.84 13.29
N ASP A 26 6.99 -1.86 14.47
CA ASP A 26 6.44 -1.67 15.81
C ASP A 26 5.47 -0.48 16.02
N GLU A 27 4.71 -0.55 17.14
CA GLU A 27 3.62 0.32 17.62
C GLU A 27 3.31 1.59 16.79
N PRO A 28 2.03 1.77 16.36
CA PRO A 28 0.82 1.28 17.01
C PRO A 28 0.14 0.04 16.36
N GLY A 29 0.76 -0.63 15.38
CA GLY A 29 0.11 -1.74 14.67
C GLY A 29 0.91 -2.30 13.50
N LEU A 30 0.24 -2.94 12.53
CA LEU A 30 0.85 -3.47 11.30
C LEU A 30 0.78 -2.43 10.17
N ALA A 31 1.88 -2.24 9.44
CA ALA A 31 1.89 -1.36 8.27
C ALA A 31 1.61 -2.13 6.97
N ILE A 32 0.69 -1.62 6.16
CA ILE A 32 0.48 -2.03 4.78
C ILE A 32 1.18 -1.00 3.88
N VAL A 33 2.20 -1.45 3.15
CA VAL A 33 2.91 -0.63 2.18
C VAL A 33 2.44 -1.02 0.78
N VAL A 34 2.01 -0.04 -0.01
CA VAL A 34 1.57 -0.22 -1.39
C VAL A 34 2.40 0.66 -2.31
N GLU A 35 2.89 0.05 -3.38
CA GLU A 35 3.70 0.68 -4.42
C GLU A 35 3.00 0.46 -5.77
N HIS A 36 2.99 1.47 -6.62
CA HIS A 36 2.59 1.28 -8.01
C HIS A 36 3.63 0.39 -8.72
N GLU A 37 3.18 -0.55 -9.55
CA GLU A 37 4.09 -1.40 -10.31
C GLU A 37 4.74 -0.68 -11.49
N GLY A 38 4.17 0.47 -11.88
CA GLY A 38 4.71 1.40 -12.88
C GLY A 38 5.95 2.18 -12.41
N ALA A 39 6.13 3.42 -12.90
CA ALA A 39 7.29 4.27 -12.59
C ALA A 39 7.55 4.40 -11.07
N ARG A 40 8.69 5.00 -10.67
CA ARG A 40 9.05 5.28 -9.26
C ARG A 40 8.04 6.22 -8.58
N GLY A 41 6.88 5.68 -8.31
CA GLY A 41 5.72 6.33 -7.76
C GLY A 41 5.84 6.49 -6.25
N ARG A 42 5.05 7.40 -5.73
CA ARG A 42 4.95 7.70 -4.31
C ARG A 42 4.33 6.50 -3.58
N PRO A 43 5.05 5.75 -2.74
CA PRO A 43 4.47 4.63 -1.99
C PRO A 43 3.41 5.15 -1.02
N MET A 44 2.36 4.38 -0.83
CA MET A 44 1.36 4.61 0.22
C MET A 44 1.66 3.69 1.40
N VAL A 45 1.59 4.24 2.61
CA VAL A 45 1.69 3.49 3.86
C VAL A 45 0.42 3.73 4.67
N THR A 46 -0.22 2.65 5.12
CA THR A 46 -1.32 2.72 6.08
C THR A 46 -1.08 1.79 7.25
N TRP A 47 -1.69 2.10 8.38
CA TRP A 47 -1.54 1.37 9.64
C TRP A 47 -2.85 0.72 10.02
N VAL A 48 -2.81 -0.55 10.42
CA VAL A 48 -3.96 -1.31 10.92
C VAL A 48 -3.64 -1.87 12.31
N GLU A 49 -4.67 -2.06 13.14
CA GLU A 49 -4.51 -2.61 14.48
C GLU A 49 -3.98 -4.06 14.46
N HIS A 50 -3.31 -4.46 15.54
CA HIS A 50 -2.90 -5.85 15.74
C HIS A 50 -4.10 -6.81 15.69
N GLY A 51 -3.92 -7.97 15.06
CA GLY A 51 -4.99 -8.95 14.85
C GLY A 51 -5.85 -8.70 13.61
N THR A 52 -5.67 -7.57 12.91
CA THR A 52 -6.35 -7.32 11.63
C THR A 52 -5.87 -8.32 10.57
N ILE A 53 -6.81 -9.03 9.95
CA ILE A 53 -6.50 -9.93 8.83
C ILE A 53 -6.23 -9.09 7.57
N ILE A 54 -4.96 -9.01 7.16
CA ILE A 54 -4.56 -8.30 5.94
C ILE A 54 -4.70 -9.22 4.73
N ALA A 55 -5.89 -9.18 4.13
CA ALA A 55 -6.24 -9.89 2.90
C ALA A 55 -6.30 -8.93 1.68
N PRO A 56 -6.27 -9.46 0.44
CA PRO A 56 -6.35 -8.62 -0.76
C PRO A 56 -7.58 -7.70 -0.82
N GLY A 57 -8.72 -8.11 -0.23
CA GLY A 57 -9.92 -7.29 -0.15
C GLY A 57 -9.70 -5.99 0.65
N LEU A 58 -9.11 -6.11 1.85
CA LEU A 58 -8.76 -4.94 2.67
C LEU A 58 -7.78 -4.01 1.94
N VAL A 59 -6.76 -4.59 1.29
CA VAL A 59 -5.77 -3.81 0.54
C VAL A 59 -6.43 -3.05 -0.62
N LYS A 60 -7.38 -3.67 -1.32
CA LYS A 60 -8.16 -3.01 -2.38
C LYS A 60 -8.96 -1.83 -1.85
N GLU A 61 -9.65 -1.99 -0.72
CA GLU A 61 -10.41 -0.91 -0.08
C GLU A 61 -9.51 0.27 0.32
N VAL A 62 -8.37 -0.02 0.96
CA VAL A 62 -7.40 1.00 1.36
C VAL A 62 -6.88 1.76 0.14
N ILE A 63 -6.54 1.07 -0.95
CA ILE A 63 -6.10 1.71 -2.20
C ILE A 63 -7.19 2.61 -2.76
N HIS A 64 -8.45 2.16 -2.78
CA HIS A 64 -9.57 3.00 -3.22
C HIS A 64 -9.70 4.27 -2.37
N HIS A 65 -9.69 4.13 -1.04
CA HIS A 65 -9.76 5.28 -0.13
C HIS A 65 -8.58 6.24 -0.29
N ALA A 66 -7.36 5.72 -0.47
CA ALA A 66 -6.19 6.56 -0.69
C ALA A 66 -6.30 7.35 -2.00
N LEU A 67 -6.73 6.70 -3.09
CA LEU A 67 -6.95 7.37 -4.38
C LEU A 67 -8.03 8.45 -4.26
N ASP A 68 -9.13 8.16 -3.57
CA ASP A 68 -10.22 9.13 -3.34
C ASP A 68 -9.78 10.28 -2.41
N ALA A 69 -8.82 10.04 -1.51
CA ALA A 69 -8.18 11.05 -0.68
C ALA A 69 -7.08 11.86 -1.41
N GLY A 70 -6.84 11.59 -2.70
CA GLY A 70 -5.89 12.34 -3.52
C GLY A 70 -4.47 11.78 -3.55
N TRP A 71 -4.25 10.54 -3.10
CA TRP A 71 -2.98 9.86 -3.35
C TRP A 71 -2.76 9.69 -4.86
N GLN A 72 -1.57 10.08 -5.32
CA GLN A 72 -1.18 10.02 -6.73
C GLN A 72 -0.06 8.98 -6.90
N PRO A 73 -0.39 7.74 -7.28
CA PRO A 73 0.55 6.62 -7.29
C PRO A 73 1.65 6.76 -8.34
N ASP A 74 1.44 7.51 -9.41
CA ASP A 74 2.42 7.69 -10.50
C ASP A 74 3.38 8.86 -10.30
N GLN A 75 3.10 9.76 -9.34
CA GLN A 75 3.99 10.88 -9.09
C GLN A 75 5.14 10.45 -8.17
N PRO A 76 6.39 10.84 -8.46
CA PRO A 76 7.50 10.62 -7.54
C PRO A 76 7.31 11.47 -6.28
N GLY A 77 7.70 10.94 -5.12
CA GLY A 77 7.62 11.67 -3.85
C GLY A 77 7.95 10.81 -2.63
N VAL A 78 8.02 11.47 -1.47
CA VAL A 78 8.12 10.80 -0.14
C VAL A 78 6.88 9.99 0.16
N GLU A 79 6.90 9.00 1.05
CA GLU A 79 5.72 8.19 1.36
C GLU A 79 4.44 9.01 1.65
N TRP A 80 3.29 8.50 1.20
CA TRP A 80 1.98 9.02 1.58
C TRP A 80 1.44 8.19 2.75
N VAL A 81 1.43 8.78 3.94
CA VAL A 81 0.86 8.12 5.13
C VAL A 81 -0.61 8.47 5.23
N PHE A 82 -1.46 7.45 5.22
CA PHE A 82 -2.91 7.61 5.40
C PHE A 82 -3.40 6.70 6.52
N ARG A 83 -4.25 7.24 7.41
CA ARG A 83 -4.97 6.47 8.42
C ARG A 83 -6.44 6.47 8.06
N ARG A 84 -7.02 5.28 7.89
CA ARG A 84 -8.47 5.10 7.90
C ARG A 84 -8.94 5.44 9.32
N LYS A 85 -9.83 6.44 9.45
CA LYS A 85 -10.60 6.67 10.68
C LYS A 85 -11.78 5.72 10.73
#